data_AF-A0A952MW41-F1
#
_entry.id   AF-A0A952MW41-F1
#
_cell.length_a   1.000
_cell.length_b   1.000
_cell.length_c   1.000
_cell.angle_alpha   90.00
_cell.angle_beta   90.00
_cell.angle_gamma   90.00
#
_symmetry.space_group_name_H-M   'P 1'
#
loop_
_entity.id
_entity.type
_entity.pdbx_description
1 polymer ?
#
loop_
_entity_poly.entity_id
_entity_poly.type
_entity_poly.pdbx_seq_one_letter_code
_entity_poly.pdbx_strand_id
1 'polypeptide(L)'
;MKILKIVGLGLLTIVVIVALVIAIQSPQKHLERSVVINAQPASVYEEVISFQNFNKFSPWHKLDPNAQYTFEGPASGVGSKMSWVSDNSNVGSGSQEIVEVE
;
A
#
# COMPACT_ATOMS: atom_id res chain seq x y z
N MET A 1 29.26 20.73 -40.05
CA MET A 1 29.82 20.07 -38.84
C MET A 1 29.52 20.80 -37.53
N LYS A 2 29.61 22.14 -37.44
CA LYS A 2 29.39 22.88 -36.18
C LYS A 2 27.92 22.83 -35.70
N ILE A 3 26.96 23.06 -36.60
CA ILE A 3 25.52 23.04 -36.29
C ILE A 3 25.06 21.65 -35.80
N LEU A 4 25.49 20.57 -36.45
CA LEU A 4 25.15 19.20 -36.04
C LEU A 4 25.68 18.86 -34.63
N LYS A 5 26.88 19.35 -34.28
CA LYS A 5 27.45 19.21 -32.94
C LYS A 5 26.67 20.00 -31.88
N ILE A 6 26.22 21.21 -32.21
CA ILE A 6 25.42 22.05 -31.31
C ILE A 6 24.05 21.41 -31.04
N VAL A 7 23.39 20.91 -32.09
CA VAL A 7 22.09 20.21 -31.96
C VAL A 7 22.25 18.91 -31.15
N GLY A 8 23.29 18.11 -31.44
CA GLY A 8 23.57 16.89 -30.69
C GLY A 8 23.90 17.15 -29.22
N LEU A 9 24.68 18.19 -28.92
CA LEU A 9 24.99 18.58 -27.54
C LEU A 9 23.73 19.06 -26.82
N GLY A 10 22.89 19.87 -27.47
CA GLY A 10 21.61 20.32 -26.91
C GLY A 10 20.67 19.16 -26.55
N LEU A 11 20.55 18.17 -27.44
CA LEU A 11 19.77 16.95 -27.16
C LEU A 11 20.34 16.14 -25.99
N LEU A 12 21.67 15.98 -25.94
CA LEU A 12 22.34 15.30 -24.83
C LEU A 12 22.07 16.02 -23.50
N THR A 13 22.15 17.35 -23.50
CA THR A 13 21.84 18.16 -22.32
C THR A 13 20.39 17.96 -21.86
N ILE A 14 19.42 17.94 -22.78
CA ILE A 14 18.00 17.68 -22.43
C ILE A 14 17.83 16.29 -21.82
N VAL A 15 18.43 15.25 -22.40
CA VAL A 15 18.36 13.87 -21.88
C VAL A 15 18.94 13.79 -20.47
N VAL A 16 20.10 14.42 -20.23
CA VAL A 16 20.74 14.46 -18.91
C VAL A 16 19.84 15.17 -17.89
N ILE A 17 19.23 16.29 -18.27
CA ILE A 17 18.31 17.03 -17.39
C ILE A 17 17.10 16.16 -17.03
N VAL A 18 16.47 15.49 -17.99
CA VAL A 18 15.31 14.61 -17.74
C VAL A 18 15.69 13.45 -16.82
N ALA A 19 16.83 12.81 -17.05
CA ALA A 19 17.31 11.72 -16.21
C ALA A 19 17.55 12.18 -14.76
N LEU A 20 18.13 13.36 -14.57
CA LEU A 20 18.34 13.95 -13.24
C LEU A 20 17.01 14.24 -12.54
N VAL A 21 16.02 14.78 -13.26
CA VAL A 21 14.67 15.06 -12.70
C VAL A 21 13.96 13.77 -12.26
N ILE A 22 14.10 12.68 -13.01
CA ILE A 22 13.53 11.37 -12.63
C ILE A 22 14.27 10.80 -11.42
N ALA A 23 15.60 10.92 -11.38
CA ALA A 23 16.43 10.36 -10.31
C ALA A 23 16.18 11.02 -8.94
N ILE A 24 15.77 12.29 -8.90
CA ILE A 24 15.48 13.01 -7.66
C ILE A 24 14.03 12.90 -7.19
N GLN A 25 13.13 12.29 -7.98
CA GLN A 25 11.75 12.11 -7.56
C GLN A 25 11.64 11.02 -6.50
N SER A 26 10.89 11.31 -5.43
CA SER A 26 10.56 10.30 -4.43
C SER A 26 9.70 9.19 -5.06
N PRO A 27 10.04 7.91 -4.87
CA PRO A 27 9.19 6.80 -5.30
C PRO A 27 7.94 6.68 -4.42
N GLN A 28 7.92 7.34 -3.26
CA GLN A 28 6.80 7.26 -2.32
C GLN A 28 5.58 7.98 -2.89
N LYS A 29 4.45 7.28 -2.88
CA LYS A 29 3.14 7.82 -3.23
C LYS A 29 2.25 7.72 -1.99
N HIS A 30 1.61 8.82 -1.62
CA HIS A 30 0.62 8.85 -0.55
C HIS A 30 -0.78 8.78 -1.15
N LEU A 31 -1.63 7.90 -0.63
CA LEU A 31 -3.03 7.80 -0.99
C LEU A 31 -3.85 7.75 0.30
N GLU A 32 -4.85 8.62 0.38
CA GLU A 32 -5.74 8.71 1.53
C GLU A 32 -7.20 8.74 1.09
N ARG A 33 -8.07 8.11 1.87
CA ARG A 33 -9.52 8.10 1.66
C ARG A 33 -10.22 8.23 3.00
N SER A 34 -11.32 8.95 3.02
CA SER A 34 -12.16 9.13 4.20
C SER A 34 -13.62 8.84 3.88
N VAL A 35 -14.35 8.37 4.88
CA VAL A 35 -15.79 8.11 4.83
C VAL A 35 -16.40 8.43 6.19
N VAL A 36 -17.62 8.96 6.20
CA VAL A 36 -18.38 9.18 7.43
C VAL A 36 -19.24 7.96 7.72
N ILE A 37 -19.11 7.42 8.93
CA ILE A 37 -19.93 6.30 9.41
C ILE A 37 -20.65 6.70 10.70
N ASN A 38 -21.87 6.20 10.88
CA ASN A 38 -22.65 6.43 12.10
C ASN A 38 -22.28 5.38 13.16
N ALA A 39 -21.10 5.50 13.76
CA ALA A 39 -20.58 4.60 14.78
C ALA A 39 -19.73 5.37 15.81
N GLN A 40 -19.67 4.86 17.05
CA GLN A 40 -18.79 5.42 18.08
C GLN A 40 -17.32 5.14 17.73
N PRO A 41 -16.40 6.13 17.81
CA PRO A 41 -14.98 5.93 17.49
C PRO A 41 -14.32 4.75 18.22
N ALA A 42 -14.65 4.56 19.50
CA ALA A 42 -14.11 3.45 20.31
C ALA A 42 -14.49 2.07 19.72
N SER A 43 -15.73 1.90 19.26
CA SER A 43 -16.18 0.66 18.65
C SER A 43 -15.51 0.39 17.31
N VAL A 44 -15.26 1.44 16.52
CA VAL A 44 -14.51 1.31 15.26
C VAL A 44 -13.05 0.93 15.55
N TYR A 45 -12.45 1.56 16.54
CA TYR A 45 -11.07 1.31 16.97
C TYR A 45 -10.88 -0.16 17.37
N GLU A 46 -11.77 -0.73 18.19
CA GLU A 46 -11.73 -2.15 18.59
C GLU A 46 -11.78 -3.13 17.40
N GLU A 47 -12.51 -2.77 16.33
CA GLU A 47 -12.60 -3.62 15.13
C GLU A 47 -11.35 -3.51 14.25
N VAL A 48 -10.69 -2.35 14.17
CA VAL A 48 -9.52 -2.14 13.28
C VAL A 48 -8.18 -2.50 13.94
N ILE A 49 -8.09 -2.42 15.28
CA ILE A 49 -6.84 -2.67 16.01
C ILE A 49 -6.47 -4.16 16.09
N SER A 50 -7.38 -5.07 15.70
CA SER A 50 -7.15 -6.51 15.67
C SER A 50 -7.49 -7.10 14.30
N PHE A 51 -6.52 -7.72 13.64
CA PHE A 51 -6.77 -8.37 12.36
C PHE A 51 -7.71 -9.59 12.45
N GLN A 52 -7.96 -10.13 13.64
CA GLN A 52 -8.97 -11.20 13.82
C GLN A 52 -10.38 -10.74 13.44
N ASN A 53 -10.64 -9.44 13.57
CA ASN A 53 -11.91 -8.81 13.22
C ASN A 53 -11.99 -8.38 11.75
N PHE A 54 -10.85 -8.29 11.06
CA PHE A 54 -10.74 -7.68 9.73
C PHE A 54 -11.66 -8.34 8.70
N ASN A 55 -11.82 -9.66 8.76
CA ASN A 55 -12.67 -10.41 7.82
C ASN A 55 -14.17 -10.06 7.93
N LYS A 56 -14.62 -9.42 9.02
CA LYS A 56 -16.01 -8.95 9.15
C LYS A 56 -16.35 -7.84 8.15
N PHE A 57 -15.36 -7.04 7.75
CA PHE A 57 -15.56 -5.87 6.88
C PHE A 57 -14.59 -5.82 5.68
N SER A 58 -13.70 -6.80 5.55
CA SER A 58 -12.74 -6.91 4.45
C SER A 58 -13.43 -7.11 3.09
N PRO A 59 -13.22 -6.19 2.12
CA PRO A 59 -13.67 -6.41 0.74
C PRO A 59 -13.04 -7.64 0.11
N TRP A 60 -11.81 -7.99 0.52
CA TRP A 60 -11.06 -9.15 0.01
C TRP A 60 -11.68 -10.46 0.47
N HIS A 61 -12.08 -10.54 1.75
CA HIS A 61 -12.77 -11.72 2.27
C HIS A 61 -14.15 -11.91 1.60
N LYS A 62 -14.83 -10.82 1.25
CA LYS A 62 -16.08 -10.89 0.48
C LYS A 62 -15.86 -11.45 -0.95
N LEU A 63 -14.70 -11.20 -1.55
CA LEU A 63 -14.34 -11.71 -2.88
C LEU A 63 -13.86 -13.17 -2.85
N ASP A 64 -13.14 -13.57 -1.81
CA ASP A 64 -12.78 -14.96 -1.56
C ASP A 64 -12.93 -15.34 -0.07
N PRO A 65 -14.08 -15.94 0.29
CA PRO A 65 -14.32 -16.43 1.65
C PRO A 65 -13.44 -17.63 2.04
N ASN A 66 -12.84 -18.32 1.05
CA ASN A 66 -12.03 -19.52 1.26
C ASN A 66 -10.53 -19.21 1.36
N ALA A 67 -10.14 -17.94 1.25
CA ALA A 67 -8.75 -17.53 1.45
C ALA A 67 -8.26 -17.98 2.84
N GLN A 68 -7.01 -18.43 2.89
CA GLN A 68 -6.41 -18.94 4.12
C GLN A 68 -5.68 -17.82 4.83
N TYR A 69 -6.04 -17.57 6.10
CA TYR A 69 -5.48 -16.49 6.91
C TYR A 69 -4.61 -17.07 8.03
N THR A 70 -3.43 -16.48 8.23
CA THR A 70 -2.56 -16.76 9.38
C THR A 70 -2.34 -15.48 10.18
N PHE A 71 -2.27 -15.62 11.50
CA PHE A 71 -2.08 -14.51 12.42
C PHE A 71 -0.82 -14.73 13.25
N GLU A 72 -0.01 -13.68 13.37
CA GLU A 72 1.27 -13.68 14.08
C GLU A 72 1.36 -12.45 14.99
N GLY A 73 2.17 -12.55 16.05
CA GLY A 73 2.35 -11.47 17.01
C GLY A 73 1.20 -11.34 18.02
N PRO A 74 1.02 -10.16 18.65
CA PRO A 74 -0.06 -9.92 19.59
C PRO A 74 -1.43 -9.95 18.90
N ALA A 75 -2.47 -10.26 19.69
CA ALA A 75 -3.85 -10.33 19.20
C ALA A 75 -4.39 -8.96 18.72
N SER A 76 -3.82 -7.86 19.18
CA SER A 76 -4.14 -6.50 18.75
C SER A 76 -2.95 -5.56 18.96
N GLY A 77 -2.96 -4.43 18.26
CA GLY A 77 -1.95 -3.37 18.39
C GLY A 77 -0.65 -3.64 17.65
N VAL A 78 0.37 -2.85 17.96
CA VAL A 78 1.66 -2.87 17.25
C VAL A 78 2.29 -4.27 17.23
N GLY A 79 2.73 -4.70 16.05
CA GLY A 79 3.29 -6.02 15.77
C GLY A 79 2.25 -7.10 15.48
N SER A 80 0.94 -6.82 15.64
CA SER A 80 -0.10 -7.74 15.17
C SER A 80 -0.01 -7.86 13.66
N LYS A 81 0.06 -9.09 13.14
CA LYS A 81 0.24 -9.36 11.71
C LYS A 81 -0.76 -10.38 11.21
N MET A 82 -1.29 -10.15 10.01
CA MET A 82 -2.13 -11.08 9.28
C MET A 82 -1.53 -11.33 7.90
N SER A 83 -1.41 -12.60 7.52
CA SER A 83 -1.08 -13.01 6.15
C SER A 83 -2.25 -13.76 5.54
N TRP A 84 -2.41 -13.68 4.22
CA TRP A 84 -3.41 -14.43 3.50
C TRP A 84 -2.85 -15.08 2.23
N VAL A 85 -3.46 -16.19 1.85
CA VAL A 85 -3.20 -16.90 0.59
C VAL A 85 -4.53 -17.24 -0.08
N SER A 86 -4.66 -16.88 -1.35
CA SER A 86 -5.84 -17.13 -2.16
C SER A 86 -5.45 -17.54 -3.59
N ASP A 87 -6.15 -18.53 -4.14
CA ASP A 87 -6.05 -18.91 -5.54
C ASP A 87 -6.86 -17.96 -6.46
N ASN A 88 -7.69 -17.08 -5.89
CA ASN A 88 -8.42 -16.06 -6.64
C ASN A 88 -7.45 -14.93 -7.01
N SER A 89 -7.20 -14.75 -8.31
CA SER A 89 -6.28 -13.74 -8.84
C SER A 89 -6.65 -12.30 -8.48
N ASN A 90 -7.91 -12.02 -8.13
CA ASN A 90 -8.34 -10.69 -7.68
C ASN A 90 -8.02 -10.41 -6.20
N VAL A 91 -7.68 -11.44 -5.42
CA VAL A 91 -7.33 -11.34 -4.00
C VAL A 91 -5.83 -11.58 -3.80
N GLY A 92 -5.30 -12.64 -4.42
CA GLY A 92 -3.89 -13.02 -4.34
C GLY A 92 -3.43 -13.34 -2.92
N SER A 93 -2.12 -13.22 -2.70
CA SER A 93 -1.49 -13.49 -1.41
C SER A 93 -0.73 -12.27 -0.91
N GLY A 94 -0.75 -12.03 0.40
CA GLY A 94 -0.12 -10.85 0.99
C GLY A 94 -0.07 -10.91 2.50
N SER A 95 0.42 -9.82 3.11
CA SER A 95 0.40 -9.65 4.56
C SER A 95 0.25 -8.18 4.95
N GLN A 96 -0.26 -7.94 6.15
CA GLN A 96 -0.39 -6.63 6.77
C GLN A 96 0.03 -6.72 8.24
N GLU A 97 0.68 -5.67 8.72
CA GLU A 97 1.17 -5.56 10.10
C GLU A 97 0.84 -4.16 10.64
N ILE A 98 0.38 -4.10 11.89
CA ILE A 98 0.19 -2.83 12.59
C ILE A 98 1.56 -2.37 13.07
N VAL A 99 2.10 -1.32 12.45
CA VAL A 99 3.44 -0.81 12.78
C VAL A 99 3.43 0.29 13.84
N GLU A 100 2.29 0.97 14.00
CA GLU A 100 2.11 2.11 14.89
C GLU A 100 0.64 2.26 15.28
N VAL A 101 0.40 2.84 16.46
CA VAL A 101 -0.92 3.17 16.99
C VAL A 101 -0.78 4.52 17.70
N GLU A 102 -1.59 5.50 17.32
CA GLU A 102 -1.63 6.86 17.89
C GLU A 102 -2.96 7.12 18.61
#